data_AF-A0A972GSP4-F1
#
_entry.id   AF-A0A972GSP4-F1
#
_cell.length_a   1.000
_cell.length_b   1.000
_cell.length_c   1.000
_cell.angle_alpha   90.00
_cell.angle_beta   90.00
_cell.angle_gamma   90.00
#
_symmetry.space_group_name_H-M   'P 1'
#
loop_
_entity.id
_entity.type
_entity.pdbx_description
1 polymer ?
#
loop_
_entity_poly.entity_id
_entity_poly.type
_entity_poly.pdbx_seq_one_letter_code
_entity_poly.pdbx_strand_id
1 'polypeptide(L)'
;MRTRGWGNYFGRGDAKKLFAQGDAWIRRRLRMMQLRSWRKIRKLHREMRRRGWKGEELPRLRMTARRSSREPHVHFALPNAWFKELGLCSLIDIYNELHPQRG
;
A
#
# COMPACT_ATOMS: atom_id res chain seq x y z
N MET A 1 -22.39 -27.36 -22.22
CA MET A 1 -21.66 -26.22 -21.62
C MET A 1 -21.85 -26.26 -20.11
N ARG A 2 -20.82 -26.58 -19.33
CA ARG A 2 -20.94 -26.77 -17.87
C ARG A 2 -20.13 -25.69 -17.15
N THR A 3 -20.77 -24.55 -16.87
CA THR A 3 -20.26 -23.40 -16.11
C THR A 3 -20.21 -23.71 -14.60
N ARG A 4 -19.51 -24.78 -14.22
CA ARG A 4 -19.24 -25.12 -12.81
C ARG A 4 -17.76 -24.96 -12.42
N GLY A 5 -16.89 -24.60 -13.38
CA GLY A 5 -15.44 -24.48 -13.17
C GLY A 5 -14.97 -23.16 -12.55
N TRP A 6 -15.78 -22.09 -12.56
CA TRP A 6 -15.36 -20.77 -12.08
C TRP A 6 -15.30 -20.67 -10.55
N GLY A 7 -16.25 -21.30 -9.84
CA GLY A 7 -16.30 -21.27 -8.37
C GLY A 7 -15.18 -22.07 -7.69
N ASN A 8 -14.53 -22.99 -8.41
CA ASN A 8 -13.41 -23.80 -7.91
C ASN A 8 -12.04 -23.25 -8.37
N TYR A 9 -12.01 -22.28 -9.27
CA TYR A 9 -10.78 -21.64 -9.76
C TYR A 9 -10.28 -20.52 -8.83
N PHE A 10 -11.20 -19.95 -8.05
CA PHE A 10 -10.92 -19.00 -7.00
C PHE A 10 -11.44 -19.60 -5.70
N GLY A 11 -10.69 -20.53 -5.12
CA GLY A 11 -11.00 -20.99 -3.77
C GLY A 11 -11.10 -19.79 -2.82
N ARG A 12 -11.87 -19.89 -1.74
CA ARG A 12 -12.01 -18.82 -0.73
C ARG A 12 -10.66 -18.20 -0.28
N GLY A 13 -9.58 -18.98 -0.33
CA GLY A 13 -8.22 -18.51 -0.07
C GLY A 13 -7.58 -17.67 -1.19
N ASP A 14 -7.87 -17.97 -2.46
CA ASP A 14 -7.33 -17.25 -3.62
C ASP A 14 -7.90 -15.84 -3.73
N ALA A 15 -9.18 -15.66 -3.38
CA ALA A 15 -9.82 -14.35 -3.32
C ALA A 15 -9.09 -13.43 -2.33
N LYS A 16 -8.86 -13.88 -1.09
CA LYS A 16 -8.10 -13.10 -0.09
C LYS A 16 -6.70 -12.74 -0.57
N LYS A 17 -6.00 -13.68 -1.22
CA LYS A 17 -4.66 -13.45 -1.78
C LYS A 17 -4.68 -12.42 -2.91
N LEU A 18 -5.70 -12.46 -3.78
CA LEU A 18 -5.90 -11.49 -4.86
C LEU A 18 -6.17 -10.09 -4.30
N PHE A 19 -7.05 -9.97 -3.31
CA PHE A 19 -7.33 -8.69 -2.64
C PHE A 19 -6.11 -8.13 -1.93
N ALA A 20 -5.33 -8.96 -1.23
CA ALA A 20 -4.09 -8.53 -0.60
C ALA A 20 -3.06 -7.99 -1.61
N GLN A 21 -2.94 -8.64 -2.77
CA GLN A 21 -2.08 -8.16 -3.86
C GLN A 21 -2.61 -6.84 -4.45
N GLY A 22 -3.92 -6.72 -4.63
CA GLY A 22 -4.58 -5.48 -5.04
C GLY A 22 -4.30 -4.33 -4.08
N ASP A 23 -4.52 -4.54 -2.79
CA ASP A 23 -4.25 -3.56 -1.73
C ASP A 23 -2.77 -3.15 -1.68
N ALA A 24 -1.85 -4.09 -1.87
CA ALA A 24 -0.42 -3.79 -1.96
C ALA A 24 -0.08 -2.92 -3.18
N TRP A 25 -0.68 -3.23 -4.33
CA TRP A 25 -0.50 -2.46 -5.56
C TRP A 25 -1.07 -1.05 -5.45
N ILE A 26 -2.27 -0.88 -4.88
CA ILE A 26 -2.91 0.42 -4.65
C ILE A 26 -2.05 1.28 -3.73
N ARG A 27 -1.62 0.74 -2.58
CA ARG A 27 -0.73 1.47 -1.64
C ARG A 27 0.58 1.89 -2.30
N ARG A 28 1.17 1.05 -3.14
CA ARG A 28 2.37 1.40 -3.91
C ARG A 28 2.10 2.54 -4.89
N ARG A 29 0.95 2.52 -5.58
CA ARG A 29 0.56 3.58 -6.52
C ARG A 29 0.33 4.90 -5.79
N LEU A 30 -0.31 4.87 -4.63
CA LEU A 30 -0.52 6.06 -3.78
C LEU A 30 0.80 6.66 -3.31
N ARG A 31 1.74 5.84 -2.80
CA ARG A 31 3.10 6.31 -2.47
C ARG A 31 3.78 6.97 -3.66
N MET A 32 3.66 6.39 -4.86
CA MET A 32 4.22 6.97 -6.08
C MET A 32 3.58 8.33 -6.42
N MET A 33 2.26 8.47 -6.31
CA MET A 33 1.56 9.73 -6.54
C MET A 33 1.97 10.80 -5.51
N GLN A 34 2.10 10.42 -4.24
CA GLN A 34 2.54 11.32 -3.18
C GLN A 34 3.97 11.83 -3.39
N LEU A 35 4.89 10.93 -3.75
CA LEU A 35 6.28 11.30 -4.07
C LEU A 35 6.32 12.26 -5.28
N ARG A 36 5.53 12.01 -6.32
CA ARG A 36 5.43 12.90 -7.48
C ARG A 36 4.87 14.27 -7.11
N SER A 37 3.83 14.32 -6.27
CA SER A 37 3.25 15.55 -5.75
C SER A 37 4.28 16.40 -5.00
N TRP A 38 5.14 15.75 -4.20
CA TRP A 38 6.17 16.47 -3.44
C TRP A 38 7.23 17.13 -4.31
N ARG A 39 7.54 16.57 -5.51
CA ARG A 39 8.58 17.00 -6.48
C ARG A 39 10.01 17.06 -5.95
N LYS A 40 10.23 17.61 -4.75
CA LYS A 40 11.51 17.80 -4.07
C LYS A 40 11.63 16.82 -2.90
N ILE A 41 12.83 16.26 -2.74
CA ILE A 41 13.14 15.30 -1.67
C ILE A 41 13.08 15.89 -0.26
N ARG A 42 13.24 17.22 -0.13
CA ARG A 42 13.18 17.93 1.15
C ARG A 42 11.85 17.71 1.89
N LYS A 43 10.74 17.49 1.17
CA LYS A 43 9.44 17.17 1.78
C LYS A 43 9.42 15.77 2.38
N LEU A 44 10.00 14.79 1.70
CA LEU A 44 10.18 13.43 2.23
C LEU A 44 11.01 13.48 3.52
N HIS A 45 12.15 14.19 3.51
CA HIS A 45 12.99 14.33 4.70
C HIS A 45 12.29 15.05 5.86
N ARG A 46 11.43 16.02 5.57
CA ARG A 46 10.60 16.69 6.58
C ARG A 46 9.61 15.71 7.21
N GLU A 47 8.93 14.92 6.39
CA GLU A 47 7.97 13.93 6.87
C GLU A 47 8.64 12.80 7.67
N MET A 48 9.82 12.33 7.24
CA MET A 48 10.63 11.37 7.98
C MET A 48 11.02 11.91 9.36
N ARG A 49 11.50 13.16 9.44
CA ARG A 49 11.83 13.79 10.72
C ARG A 49 10.61 13.98 11.62
N ARG A 50 9.47 14.36 11.04
CA ARG A 50 8.19 14.48 11.77
C ARG A 50 7.77 13.16 12.43
N ARG A 51 8.06 12.03 11.77
CA ARG A 51 7.78 10.69 12.29
C ARG A 51 8.89 10.12 13.19
N GLY A 52 9.91 10.91 13.51
CA GLY A 52 10.97 10.50 14.42
C GLY A 52 12.02 9.59 13.79
N TRP A 53 12.38 9.80 12.52
CA TRP A 53 13.52 9.10 11.90
C TRP A 53 14.80 9.36 12.70
N LYS A 54 15.40 8.28 13.23
CA LYS A 54 16.64 8.30 14.02
C LYS A 54 17.90 7.96 13.22
N GLY A 55 17.77 7.67 11.93
CA GLY A 55 18.93 7.38 11.09
C GLY A 55 19.75 8.65 10.83
N GLU A 56 21.07 8.54 10.94
CA GLU A 56 22.00 9.66 10.66
C GLU A 56 21.88 10.16 9.22
N GLU A 57 21.59 9.27 8.28
CA GLU A 57 21.51 9.63 6.86
C GLU A 57 20.07 9.74 6.34
N LEU A 58 19.84 10.80 5.60
CA LEU A 58 18.64 11.03 4.82
C LEU A 58 18.88 10.53 3.39
N PRO A 59 18.02 9.65 2.85
CA PRO A 59 18.28 9.01 1.57
C PRO A 59 18.20 10.04 0.43
N ARG A 60 18.98 9.80 -0.63
CA ARG A 60 18.84 10.51 -1.91
C ARG A 60 18.05 9.65 -2.89
N LEU A 61 16.77 9.99 -3.07
CA LEU A 61 15.83 9.26 -3.92
C LEU A 61 15.29 10.16 -5.03
N ARG A 62 15.07 9.56 -6.20
CA ARG A 62 14.39 10.23 -7.32
C ARG A 62 12.88 10.18 -7.10
N MET A 63 12.26 11.32 -6.84
CA MET A 63 10.83 11.44 -6.49
C MET A 63 9.87 10.95 -7.60
N THR A 64 10.31 10.93 -8.86
CA THR A 64 9.48 10.53 -10.02
C THR A 64 9.60 9.06 -10.40
N ALA A 65 10.62 8.36 -9.89
CA ALA A 65 10.92 6.98 -10.27
C ALA A 65 9.99 5.98 -9.58
N ARG A 66 9.49 5.00 -10.34
CA ARG A 66 8.64 3.92 -9.80
C ARG A 66 9.37 3.06 -8.76
N ARG A 67 10.69 2.91 -8.88
CA ARG A 67 11.50 2.11 -7.94
C ARG A 67 11.51 2.75 -6.54
N SER A 68 11.57 4.08 -6.44
CA SER A 68 11.58 4.81 -5.17
C SER A 68 10.36 4.53 -4.30
N SER A 69 9.21 4.19 -4.88
CA SER A 69 8.01 3.81 -4.10
C SER A 69 8.16 2.55 -3.24
N ARG A 70 9.19 1.72 -3.49
CA ARG A 70 9.47 0.48 -2.75
C ARG A 70 10.55 0.67 -1.67
N GLU A 71 11.15 1.85 -1.58
CA GLU A 71 12.24 2.12 -0.66
C GLU A 71 11.76 2.07 0.80
N PRO A 72 12.52 1.45 1.73
CA PRO A 72 12.17 1.40 3.15
C PRO A 72 11.93 2.80 3.74
N HIS A 73 12.72 3.77 3.32
CA HIS A 73 12.60 5.17 3.73
C HIS A 73 11.23 5.79 3.36
N VAL A 74 10.69 5.43 2.20
CA VAL A 74 9.37 5.89 1.76
C VAL A 74 8.28 5.17 2.54
N HIS A 75 8.47 3.90 2.88
CA HIS A 75 7.54 3.17 3.75
C HIS A 75 7.51 3.75 5.17
N PHE A 76 8.65 4.22 5.67
CA PHE A 76 8.73 4.93 6.95
C PHE A 76 8.00 6.28 6.90
N ALA A 77 8.22 7.07 5.84
CA ALA A 77 7.56 8.36 5.66
C ALA A 77 6.06 8.24 5.36
N LEU A 78 5.64 7.17 4.69
CA LEU A 78 4.27 6.89 4.27
C LEU A 78 3.88 5.46 4.69
N PRO A 79 3.64 5.23 5.99
CA PRO A 79 3.26 3.92 6.51
C PRO A 79 1.82 3.59 6.12
N ASN A 80 1.49 2.30 6.23
CA ASN A 80 0.15 1.81 5.90
C ASN A 80 -0.94 2.46 6.75
N ALA A 81 -0.65 2.78 8.02
CA ALA A 81 -1.58 3.44 8.94
C ALA A 81 -2.06 4.80 8.41
N TRP A 82 -1.16 5.60 7.83
CA TRP A 82 -1.50 6.89 7.26
C TRP A 82 -2.49 6.78 6.09
N PHE A 83 -2.38 5.72 5.29
CA PHE A 83 -3.36 5.45 4.23
C PHE A 83 -4.72 5.02 4.79
N LYS A 84 -4.75 4.28 5.91
CA LYS A 84 -6.00 3.93 6.58
C LYS A 84 -6.72 5.16 7.14
N GLU A 85 -5.98 6.08 7.75
CA GLU A 85 -6.50 7.37 8.26
C GLU A 85 -7.10 8.26 7.17
N LEU A 86 -6.57 8.19 5.94
CA LEU A 86 -7.11 8.91 4.78
C LEU A 86 -8.43 8.33 4.24
N GLY A 87 -9.01 7.34 4.91
CA GLY A 87 -10.24 6.69 4.47
C GLY A 87 -10.02 5.69 3.33
N LEU A 88 -8.78 5.23 3.13
CA LEU A 88 -8.53 4.15 2.19
C LEU A 88 -8.95 2.83 2.84
N CYS A 89 -10.24 2.49 2.70
CA CYS A 89 -10.77 1.19 3.09
C CYS A 89 -9.95 0.11 2.39
N SER A 90 -9.28 -0.74 3.18
CA SER A 90 -8.54 -1.87 2.63
C SER A 90 -9.54 -2.79 1.96
N LEU A 91 -9.30 -3.20 0.71
CA LEU A 91 -10.19 -4.15 0.02
C LEU A 91 -10.30 -5.47 0.81
N ILE A 92 -9.25 -5.84 1.57
CA ILE A 92 -9.30 -6.97 2.50
C ILE A 92 -10.28 -6.73 3.66
N ASP A 93 -10.37 -5.51 4.18
CA ASP A 93 -11.24 -5.17 5.31
C ASP A 93 -12.70 -5.25 4.83
N ILE A 94 -12.99 -4.70 3.64
CA ILE A 94 -14.30 -4.83 2.95
C ILE A 94 -14.63 -6.29 2.65
N TYR A 95 -13.67 -7.08 2.14
CA TYR A 95 -13.89 -8.50 1.86
C TYR A 95 -14.22 -9.29 3.13
N ASN A 96 -13.53 -9.01 4.24
CA ASN A 96 -13.77 -9.67 5.53
C ASN A 96 -15.13 -9.27 6.11
N GLU A 97 -15.55 -8.01 5.96
CA GLU A 97 -16.87 -7.52 6.38
C GLU A 97 -18.01 -8.16 5.55
N LEU A 98 -17.83 -8.28 4.25
CA LEU A 98 -18.83 -8.89 3.35
C LEU A 98 -18.90 -10.41 3.46
N HIS A 99 -17.82 -11.07 3.87
CA HIS A 99 -17.74 -12.53 4.02
C HIS A 99 -17.31 -12.89 5.45
N PRO A 100 -18.14 -12.57 6.47
CA PRO A 100 -17.83 -12.95 7.84
C PRO A 100 -17.80 -14.46 7.90
N GLN A 101 -16.61 -15.03 8.13
CA GLN A 101 -16.50 -16.44 8.46
C GLN A 101 -17.20 -16.58 9.82
N ARG A 102 -18.43 -17.11 9.82
CA ARG A 102 -19.04 -17.62 11.05
C ARG A 102 -18.07 -18.69 11.59
N GLY A 103 -17.78 -18.60 12.89
CA GLY A 103 -16.98 -19.60 13.60
C GLY A 103 -17.50 -21.01 13.41
#